data_AF-A0A2U3LGD0-F1
#
_entry.id   AF-A0A2U3LGD0-F1
#
_cell.length_a   1.000
_cell.length_b   1.000
_cell.length_c   1.000
_cell.angle_alpha   90.00
_cell.angle_beta   90.00
_cell.angle_gamma   90.00
#
_symmetry.space_group_name_H-M   'P 1'
#
loop_
_entity.id
_entity.type
_entity.pdbx_description
1 polymer ?
#
loop_
_entity_poly.entity_id
_entity_poly.type
_entity_poly.pdbx_seq_one_letter_code
_entity_poly.pdbx_strand_id
1 'polypeptide(L)'
;MKKTLMFLISLSFLMMPCASFAQQDKGPGPGDQALEQQKSAPDQKMMKKHCDHKMGEHHKMMKEMNDRLDAKVAAMDAATGDKKVEAMADVIKEMVAQRKEMQEHMMKMGHKCMKCMEHKKHKKAQDKEEK
;
A
#
# COMPACT_ATOMS: atom_id res chain seq x y z
N MET A 1 43.92 -30.15 2.11
CA MET A 1 42.88 -30.51 1.13
C MET A 1 41.56 -30.92 1.80
N LYS A 2 41.09 -30.19 2.83
CA LYS A 2 39.82 -30.49 3.54
C LYS A 2 38.76 -29.39 3.37
N LYS A 3 39.16 -28.19 2.90
CA LYS A 3 38.27 -27.04 2.73
C LYS A 3 37.49 -27.07 1.40
N THR A 4 38.00 -27.78 0.41
CA THR A 4 37.34 -27.98 -0.90
C THR A 4 36.22 -29.02 -0.84
N LEU A 5 36.26 -29.97 0.11
CA LEU A 5 35.23 -31.02 0.23
C LEU A 5 33.93 -30.52 0.91
N MET A 6 33.98 -29.44 1.71
CA MET A 6 32.78 -28.86 2.33
C MET A 6 32.00 -27.90 1.42
N PHE A 7 32.63 -27.36 0.37
CA PHE A 7 31.95 -26.48 -0.58
C PHE A 7 30.99 -27.22 -1.53
N LEU A 8 31.17 -28.54 -1.71
CA LEU A 8 30.39 -29.33 -2.67
C LEU A 8 29.06 -29.89 -2.11
N ILE A 9 28.83 -29.81 -0.80
CA ILE A 9 27.62 -30.35 -0.14
C ILE A 9 26.51 -29.28 -0.02
N SER A 10 26.85 -27.99 -0.07
CA SER A 10 25.87 -26.91 0.11
C SER A 10 25.13 -26.51 -1.19
N LEU A 11 25.53 -27.05 -2.35
CA LEU A 11 25.01 -26.66 -3.66
C LEU A 11 23.77 -27.47 -4.12
N SER A 12 23.20 -28.31 -3.25
CA SER A 12 22.13 -29.26 -3.60
C SER A 12 20.72 -28.87 -3.14
N PHE A 13 20.52 -27.70 -2.54
CA PHE A 13 19.19 -27.21 -2.14
C PHE A 13 18.53 -26.28 -3.17
N LEU A 14 19.02 -26.29 -4.42
CA LEU A 14 18.48 -25.53 -5.53
C LEU A 14 17.73 -26.47 -6.49
N MET A 15 16.54 -26.97 -6.11
CA MET A 15 15.47 -27.41 -7.02
C MET A 15 14.28 -27.94 -6.22
N MET A 16 13.28 -27.10 -5.97
CA MET A 16 11.91 -27.55 -5.65
C MET A 16 10.91 -26.60 -6.31
N PRO A 17 10.46 -26.86 -7.56
CA PRO A 17 9.36 -26.15 -8.18
C PRO A 17 8.03 -26.80 -7.76
N CYS A 18 7.30 -26.18 -6.82
CA CYS A 18 5.88 -26.45 -6.64
C CYS A 18 5.09 -25.66 -7.69
N ALA A 19 5.08 -26.17 -8.92
CA ALA A 19 4.04 -25.86 -9.89
C ALA A 19 2.93 -26.90 -9.74
N SER A 20 1.80 -26.54 -9.15
CA SER A 20 0.47 -27.15 -9.34
C SER A 20 -0.54 -26.47 -8.42
N PHE A 21 -1.40 -25.61 -8.97
CA PHE A 21 -2.82 -25.93 -9.14
C PHE A 21 -3.46 -24.87 -10.04
N ALA A 22 -3.83 -25.33 -11.24
CA ALA A 22 -4.87 -24.73 -12.06
C ALA A 22 -6.23 -24.88 -11.36
N GLN A 23 -7.15 -23.94 -11.61
CA GLN A 23 -8.52 -24.18 -12.11
C GLN A 23 -9.43 -22.99 -11.75
N GLN A 24 -9.66 -22.14 -12.74
CA GLN A 24 -10.90 -21.38 -12.86
C GLN A 24 -12.05 -22.35 -13.16
N ASP A 25 -13.17 -22.21 -12.48
CA ASP A 25 -14.52 -22.47 -13.03
C ASP A 25 -15.50 -21.61 -12.18
N LYS A 26 -16.00 -20.49 -12.71
CA LYS A 26 -17.24 -20.32 -13.49
C LYS A 26 -18.51 -20.72 -12.69
N GLY A 27 -19.33 -19.70 -12.39
CA GLY A 27 -20.66 -19.85 -11.81
C GLY A 27 -21.43 -18.52 -11.86
N PRO A 28 -22.54 -18.42 -12.63
CA PRO A 28 -23.21 -17.16 -13.01
C PRO A 28 -24.39 -16.75 -12.11
N GLY A 29 -24.60 -15.42 -11.98
CA GLY A 29 -25.88 -14.73 -11.69
C GLY A 29 -26.54 -14.98 -10.32
N PRO A 30 -27.55 -14.19 -9.87
CA PRO A 30 -28.35 -13.20 -10.61
C PRO A 30 -28.39 -11.81 -9.94
N GLY A 31 -28.58 -10.75 -10.73
CA GLY A 31 -28.76 -9.41 -10.17
C GLY A 31 -29.01 -8.33 -11.22
N ASP A 32 -29.83 -8.62 -12.23
CA ASP A 32 -30.57 -7.58 -12.93
C ASP A 32 -31.49 -6.89 -11.92
N GLN A 33 -31.08 -5.73 -11.40
CA GLN A 33 -32.02 -4.74 -10.91
C GLN A 33 -31.63 -3.35 -11.36
N ALA A 34 -32.55 -2.79 -12.13
CA ALA A 34 -32.95 -1.39 -12.09
C ALA A 34 -31.87 -0.37 -12.47
N LEU A 35 -31.84 -0.16 -13.78
CA LEU A 35 -31.56 1.13 -14.40
C LEU A 35 -32.57 2.16 -13.85
N GLU A 36 -32.25 2.75 -12.69
CA GLU A 36 -32.91 3.95 -12.19
C GLU A 36 -31.97 5.14 -12.40
N GLN A 37 -32.40 5.92 -13.37
CA GLN A 37 -31.84 7.13 -13.92
C GLN A 37 -31.84 8.24 -12.85
N GLN A 38 -30.78 8.35 -12.05
CA GLN A 38 -30.62 9.51 -11.17
C GLN A 38 -30.16 10.73 -11.98
N LYS A 39 -31.16 11.47 -12.46
CA LYS A 39 -31.04 12.78 -13.09
C LYS A 39 -30.52 13.80 -12.07
N SER A 40 -29.46 14.49 -12.46
CA SER A 40 -28.98 15.81 -11.98
C SER A 40 -28.55 15.99 -10.51
N ALA A 41 -27.23 15.96 -10.29
CA ALA A 41 -26.55 16.93 -9.44
C ALA A 41 -25.24 17.39 -10.14
N PRO A 42 -25.05 18.69 -10.44
CA PRO A 42 -23.81 19.18 -11.06
C PRO A 42 -22.55 18.98 -10.19
N ASP A 43 -22.71 18.63 -8.90
CA ASP A 43 -21.62 18.40 -7.95
C ASP A 43 -20.91 17.03 -8.06
N GLN A 44 -21.53 16.01 -8.65
CA GLN A 44 -20.96 14.65 -8.61
C GLN A 44 -19.71 14.52 -9.51
N LYS A 45 -19.67 15.21 -10.65
CA LYS A 45 -18.50 15.23 -11.56
C LYS A 45 -17.31 16.00 -10.98
N MET A 46 -17.58 17.07 -10.22
CA MET A 46 -16.53 17.85 -9.53
C MET A 46 -15.92 17.04 -8.38
N MET A 47 -16.76 16.36 -7.60
CA MET A 47 -16.34 15.55 -6.47
C MET A 47 -15.50 14.33 -6.92
N LYS A 48 -15.87 13.68 -8.03
CA LYS A 48 -15.12 12.56 -8.61
C LYS A 48 -13.71 12.96 -9.06
N LYS A 49 -13.57 14.07 -9.81
CA LYS A 49 -12.25 14.57 -10.24
C LYS A 49 -11.34 14.91 -9.06
N HIS A 50 -11.90 15.46 -7.98
CA HIS A 50 -11.12 15.80 -6.80
C HIS A 50 -10.64 14.54 -6.05
N CYS A 51 -11.48 13.50 -5.97
CA CYS A 51 -11.10 12.20 -5.42
C CYS A 51 -10.03 11.53 -6.28
N ASP A 52 -10.19 11.50 -7.60
CA ASP A 52 -9.24 10.87 -8.53
C ASP A 52 -7.85 11.52 -8.45
N HIS A 53 -7.80 12.86 -8.37
CA HIS A 53 -6.54 13.59 -8.22
C HIS A 53 -5.81 13.23 -6.92
N LYS A 54 -6.52 13.18 -5.79
CA LYS A 54 -5.92 12.83 -4.49
C LYS A 54 -5.45 11.37 -4.44
N MET A 55 -6.16 10.46 -5.08
CA MET A 55 -5.72 9.06 -5.21
C MET A 55 -4.46 8.96 -6.08
N GLY A 56 -4.37 9.76 -7.15
CA GLY A 56 -3.18 9.84 -7.99
C GLY A 56 -1.94 10.33 -7.23
N GLU A 57 -2.07 11.40 -6.45
CA GLU A 57 -0.97 11.90 -5.60
C GLU A 57 -0.52 10.86 -4.57
N HIS A 58 -1.48 10.18 -3.93
CA HIS A 58 -1.17 9.16 -2.94
C HIS A 58 -0.44 7.97 -3.56
N HIS A 59 -0.85 7.55 -4.76
CA HIS A 59 -0.19 6.48 -5.49
C HIS A 59 1.23 6.86 -5.92
N LYS A 60 1.43 8.09 -6.39
CA LYS A 60 2.76 8.59 -6.77
C LYS A 60 3.72 8.61 -5.58
N MET A 61 3.26 9.10 -4.42
CA MET A 61 4.05 9.08 -3.18
C MET A 61 4.48 7.66 -2.80
N MET A 62 3.54 6.70 -2.83
CA MET A 62 3.83 5.30 -2.52
C MET A 62 4.82 4.69 -3.50
N LYS A 63 4.69 5.00 -4.79
CA LYS A 63 5.63 4.55 -5.81
C LYS A 63 7.03 5.10 -5.57
N GLU A 64 7.17 6.40 -5.30
CA GLU A 64 8.46 7.02 -5.04
C GLU A 64 9.15 6.43 -3.80
N MET A 65 8.38 6.16 -2.75
CA MET A 65 8.85 5.51 -1.54
C MET A 65 9.36 4.08 -1.81
N ASN A 66 8.64 3.30 -2.62
CA ASN A 66 9.08 1.97 -3.03
C ASN A 66 10.33 2.03 -3.91
N ASP A 67 10.37 2.92 -4.91
CA ASP A 67 11.50 3.08 -5.82
C ASP A 67 12.80 3.41 -5.03
N ARG A 68 12.70 4.21 -3.96
CA ARG A 68 13.83 4.50 -3.05
C ARG A 68 14.30 3.29 -2.26
N LEU A 69 13.36 2.46 -1.77
CA LEU A 69 13.69 1.24 -1.03
C LEU A 69 14.36 0.21 -1.95
N ASP A 70 13.82 0.02 -3.15
CA ASP A 70 14.34 -0.90 -4.15
C ASP A 70 15.77 -0.53 -4.56
N ALA A 71 16.06 0.76 -4.74
CA ALA A 71 17.41 1.23 -5.02
C ALA A 71 18.41 0.87 -3.89
N LYS A 72 17.99 0.98 -2.63
CA LYS A 72 18.83 0.60 -1.47
C LYS A 72 19.02 -0.91 -1.38
N VAL A 73 17.99 -1.69 -1.66
CA VAL A 73 18.08 -3.15 -1.71
C VAL A 73 19.03 -3.60 -2.83
N ALA A 74 18.92 -3.02 -4.02
CA ALA A 74 19.84 -3.30 -5.13
C ALA A 74 21.30 -2.95 -4.77
N ALA A 75 21.52 -1.83 -4.08
CA ALA A 75 22.86 -1.46 -3.59
C ALA A 75 23.38 -2.45 -2.53
N MET A 76 22.52 -2.93 -1.63
CA MET A 76 22.84 -3.96 -0.64
C MET A 76 23.19 -5.30 -1.28
N ASP A 77 22.47 -5.68 -2.34
CA ASP A 77 22.71 -6.93 -3.06
C ASP A 77 24.03 -6.90 -3.84
N ALA A 78 24.39 -5.74 -4.40
CA ALA A 78 25.67 -5.52 -5.06
C ALA A 78 26.86 -5.41 -4.08
N ALA A 79 26.61 -5.10 -2.80
CA ALA A 79 27.65 -4.94 -1.79
C ALA A 79 28.18 -6.29 -1.27
N THR A 80 29.46 -6.30 -0.86
CA THR A 80 30.16 -7.48 -0.34
C THR A 80 30.95 -7.15 0.92
N GLY A 81 31.17 -8.13 1.79
CA GLY A 81 31.93 -7.95 3.04
C GLY A 81 31.26 -6.93 3.97
N ASP A 82 32.06 -6.11 4.65
CA ASP A 82 31.55 -5.14 5.62
C ASP A 82 30.61 -4.10 5.02
N LYS A 83 30.80 -3.75 3.74
CA LYS A 83 29.90 -2.84 3.01
C LYS A 83 28.48 -3.40 2.88
N LYS A 84 28.31 -4.72 2.90
CA LYS A 84 26.98 -5.34 2.89
C LYS A 84 26.24 -5.09 4.20
N VAL A 85 26.96 -5.10 5.32
CA VAL A 85 26.39 -4.79 6.64
C VAL A 85 25.98 -3.32 6.73
N GLU A 86 26.79 -2.41 6.20
CA GLU A 86 26.45 -0.99 6.10
C GLU A 86 25.20 -0.78 5.22
N ALA A 87 25.15 -1.42 4.04
CA ALA A 87 24.01 -1.33 3.15
C ALA A 87 22.72 -1.92 3.77
N MET A 88 22.84 -3.00 4.55
CA MET A 88 21.71 -3.53 5.34
C MET A 88 21.20 -2.52 6.35
N ALA A 89 22.10 -1.81 7.05
CA ALA A 89 21.70 -0.76 7.98
C ALA A 89 20.95 0.38 7.24
N ASP A 90 21.36 0.71 6.02
CA ASP A 90 20.72 1.76 5.22
C ASP A 90 19.36 1.36 4.65
N VAL A 91 19.14 0.08 4.36
CA VAL A 91 17.81 -0.47 4.04
C VAL A 91 16.91 -0.40 5.27
N ILE A 92 17.39 -0.84 6.44
CA ILE A 92 16.60 -0.83 7.68
C ILE A 92 16.22 0.60 8.08
N LYS A 93 17.17 1.56 8.00
CA LYS A 93 16.88 2.98 8.26
C LYS A 93 15.77 3.51 7.35
N GLU A 94 15.79 3.14 6.07
CA GLU A 94 14.76 3.53 5.12
C GLU A 94 13.41 2.91 5.50
N MET A 95 13.34 1.60 5.76
CA MET A 95 12.09 0.95 6.19
C MET A 95 11.49 1.59 7.45
N VAL A 96 12.34 1.98 8.41
CA VAL A 96 11.89 2.69 9.61
C VAL A 96 11.39 4.09 9.28
N ALA A 97 12.08 4.83 8.40
CA ALA A 97 11.65 6.15 7.95
C ALA A 97 10.28 6.08 7.25
N GLN A 98 10.09 5.14 6.33
CA GLN A 98 8.83 4.91 5.61
C GLN A 98 7.69 4.56 6.56
N ARG A 99 7.95 3.69 7.55
CA ARG A 99 6.95 3.33 8.56
C ARG A 99 6.51 4.54 9.38
N LYS A 100 7.44 5.42 9.78
CA LYS A 100 7.13 6.64 10.53
C LYS A 100 6.32 7.62 9.69
N GLU A 101 6.74 7.85 8.44
CA GLU A 101 6.04 8.74 7.51
C GLU A 101 4.60 8.27 7.27
N MET A 102 4.41 6.97 7.06
CA MET A 102 3.08 6.38 6.88
C MET A 102 2.23 6.46 8.16
N GLN A 103 2.83 6.24 9.34
CA GLN A 103 2.12 6.38 10.62
C GLN A 103 1.66 7.82 10.85
N GLU A 104 2.51 8.81 10.59
CA GLU A 104 2.15 10.23 10.67
C GLU A 104 1.05 10.61 9.68
N HIS A 105 1.14 10.09 8.44
CA HIS A 105 0.12 10.31 7.43
C HIS A 105 -1.24 9.78 7.90
N MET A 106 -1.26 8.56 8.45
CA MET A 106 -2.48 7.93 8.99
C MET A 106 -3.04 8.71 10.18
N MET A 107 -2.20 9.20 11.09
CA MET A 107 -2.64 10.06 12.19
C MET A 107 -3.29 11.36 11.69
N LYS A 108 -2.65 12.04 10.73
CA LYS A 108 -3.19 13.27 10.12
C LYS A 108 -4.56 13.03 9.45
N MET A 109 -4.72 11.89 8.78
CA MET A 109 -6.00 11.50 8.16
C MET A 109 -7.07 11.13 9.20
N GLY A 110 -6.69 10.42 10.27
CA GLY A 110 -7.58 10.07 11.38
C GLY A 110 -8.13 11.30 12.10
N HIS A 111 -7.28 12.30 12.38
CA HIS A 111 -7.68 13.56 13.01
C HIS A 111 -8.67 14.35 12.15
N LYS A 112 -8.44 14.41 10.83
CA LYS A 112 -9.38 15.04 9.89
C LYS A 112 -10.73 14.32 9.87
N CYS A 113 -10.72 12.98 9.89
CA CYS A 113 -11.94 12.18 9.91
C CYS A 113 -12.77 12.41 11.19
N MET A 114 -12.13 12.41 12.37
CA MET A 114 -12.80 12.71 13.64
C MET A 114 -13.45 14.10 13.65
N LYS A 115 -12.71 15.12 13.23
CA LYS A 115 -13.22 16.50 13.17
C LYS A 115 -14.45 16.63 12.26
N CYS A 116 -14.47 15.94 11.11
CA CYS A 116 -15.64 15.91 10.22
C CYS A 116 -16.87 15.22 10.87
N MET A 117 -16.66 14.20 11.71
CA MET A 117 -17.76 13.55 12.44
C MET A 117 -18.31 14.42 13.56
N GLU A 118 -17.46 15.17 14.27
CA GLU A 118 -17.90 16.11 15.31
C GLU A 118 -18.80 17.21 14.75
N HIS A 119 -18.41 17.84 13.64
CA HIS A 119 -19.25 18.85 12.97
C HIS A 119 -20.62 18.28 12.53
N LYS A 120 -20.69 17.02 12.10
CA LYS A 120 -21.97 16.38 11.75
C LYS A 120 -22.84 16.09 12.98
N LYS A 121 -22.26 15.75 14.12
CA LYS A 121 -23.00 15.49 15.37
C LYS A 121 -23.63 16.77 15.91
N HIS A 122 -22.89 17.88 15.93
CA HIS A 122 -23.43 19.18 16.39
C HIS A 122 -24.52 19.73 15.46
N LYS A 123 -24.36 19.60 14.14
CA LYS A 123 -25.39 20.03 13.19
C LYS A 123 -26.71 19.26 13.34
N LYS A 124 -26.66 17.95 13.57
CA LYS A 124 -27.86 17.12 13.81
C LYS A 124 -28.55 17.39 15.15
N ALA A 125 -27.83 17.92 16.14
CA ALA A 125 -28.40 18.30 17.43
C ALA A 125 -29.15 19.64 17.33
N GLN A 126 -28.61 20.60 16.59
CA GLN A 126 -29.26 21.90 16.35
C GLN A 126 -30.55 21.77 15.53
N ASP A 127 -30.55 20.94 14.48
CA ASP A 127 -31.76 20.68 13.68
C ASP A 127 -32.88 19.95 14.46
N LYS A 128 -32.60 19.43 15.67
CA LYS A 128 -33.58 18.73 16.53
C LYS A 128 -34.17 19.61 17.63
N GLU A 129 -33.54 20.74 17.97
CA GLU A 129 -34.08 21.70 18.95
C GLU A 129 -34.93 22.80 18.28
N GLU A 130 -34.87 22.93 16.96
CA GLU A 130 -35.63 23.93 16.19
C GLU A 130 -36.96 23.39 15.63
N LYS A 131 -37.46 22.26 16.15
CA LYS A 131 -38.71 21.61 15.72
C LYS A 131 -39.56 21.16 16.89
#